data_AF-A0A6N9DHL2-F1
#
_entry.id   AF-A0A6N9DHL2-F1
#
_cell.length_a   1.000
_cell.length_b   1.000
_cell.length_c   1.000
_cell.angle_alpha   90.00
_cell.angle_beta   90.00
_cell.angle_gamma   90.00
#
_symmetry.space_group_name_H-M   'P 1'
#
loop_
_entity.id
_entity.type
_entity.pdbx_description
1 polymer ?
#
loop_
_entity_poly.entity_id
_entity_poly.type
_entity_poly.pdbx_seq_one_letter_code
_entity_poly.pdbx_strand_id
1 'polypeptide(L)'
;MDKQQIVDKVVQTVAEIQEASGRSAVGIGLSTRPVGGLEDFDSLNGVEATVMLSESLGVNIPEDCNPFISKDGKRALSVGEIADTISTYIGSEALVR
;
A
#
# COMPACT_ATOMS: atom_id res chain seq x y z
N MET A 1 3.45 0.35 15.85
CA MET A 1 4.14 -0.17 14.65
C MET A 1 4.99 0.95 14.09
N ASP A 2 6.25 0.68 13.75
CA ASP A 2 7.12 1.69 13.17
C ASP A 2 6.89 1.85 11.66
N LYS A 3 7.32 2.98 11.09
CA LYS A 3 7.13 3.27 9.65
C LYS A 3 7.86 2.26 8.76
N GLN A 4 9.01 1.75 9.19
CA GLN A 4 9.81 0.82 8.40
C GLN A 4 9.09 -0.52 8.24
N GLN A 5 8.47 -1.02 9.31
CA GLN A 5 7.62 -2.22 9.27
C GLN A 5 6.46 -2.08 8.28
N ILE A 6 5.83 -0.90 8.22
CA ILE A 6 4.75 -0.61 7.27
C ILE A 6 5.31 -0.58 5.84
N VAL A 7 6.45 0.08 5.62
CA VAL A 7 7.12 0.09 4.31
C VAL A 7 7.44 -1.33 3.85
N ASP A 8 8.05 -2.15 4.70
CA ASP A 8 8.43 -3.52 4.37
C ASP A 8 7.20 -4.35 3.99
N LYS A 9 6.07 -4.13 4.67
CA LYS A 9 4.80 -4.78 4.32
C LYS A 9 4.20 -4.28 3.02
N VAL A 10 4.24 -2.98 2.74
CA VAL A 10 3.80 -2.44 1.44
C VAL A 10 4.65 -3.01 0.31
N VAL A 11 5.98 -3.05 0.46
CA VAL A 11 6.88 -3.65 -0.53
C VAL A 11 6.55 -5.12 -0.74
N GLN A 12 6.41 -5.88 0.33
CA GLN A 12 6.08 -7.30 0.28
C GLN A 12 4.75 -7.54 -0.46
N THR A 13 3.67 -6.84 -0.09
CA THR A 13 2.36 -7.02 -0.72
C THR A 13 2.39 -6.65 -2.21
N VAL A 14 3.06 -5.56 -2.58
CA VAL A 14 3.18 -5.17 -4.00
C VAL A 14 3.99 -6.21 -4.78
N ALA A 15 5.05 -6.75 -4.19
CA ALA A 15 5.84 -7.82 -4.79
C ALA A 15 5.02 -9.10 -5.00
N GLU A 16 4.25 -9.52 -3.99
CA GLU A 16 3.40 -10.72 -4.05
C GLU A 16 2.36 -10.62 -5.18
N ILE A 17 1.73 -9.46 -5.37
CA ILE A 17 0.76 -9.24 -6.47
C ILE A 17 1.44 -9.33 -7.85
N GLN A 18 2.64 -8.74 -7.99
CA GLN A 18 3.40 -8.83 -9.24
C GLN A 18 3.81 -10.28 -9.54
N GLU A 19 4.35 -10.98 -8.55
CA GLU A 19 4.80 -12.37 -8.69
C GLU A 19 3.64 -13.32 -9.00
N ALA A 20 2.50 -13.16 -8.32
CA ALA A 20 1.28 -13.93 -8.59
C ALA A 20 0.76 -13.73 -10.03
N SER A 21 1.05 -12.57 -10.61
CA SER A 21 0.70 -12.23 -12.00
C SER A 21 1.79 -12.61 -13.01
N GLY A 22 2.89 -13.24 -12.58
CA GLY A 22 4.04 -13.58 -13.44
C GLY A 22 4.89 -12.38 -13.87
N ARG A 23 4.79 -11.25 -13.17
CA ARG A 23 5.45 -9.98 -13.49
C ARG A 23 6.67 -9.77 -12.59
N SER A 24 7.54 -8.84 -12.98
CA SER A 24 8.72 -8.51 -12.18
C SER A 24 8.35 -7.78 -10.88
N ALA A 25 8.90 -8.26 -9.77
CA ALA A 25 8.88 -7.61 -8.45
C ALA A 25 10.24 -6.98 -8.07
N VAL A 26 11.20 -6.92 -9.00
CA VAL A 26 12.55 -6.44 -8.71
C VAL A 26 12.58 -4.92 -8.58
N GLY A 27 13.27 -4.42 -7.55
CA GLY A 27 13.53 -2.98 -7.38
C GLY A 27 12.37 -2.18 -6.81
N ILE A 28 11.38 -2.83 -6.21
CA ILE A 28 10.33 -2.15 -5.45
C ILE A 28 10.94 -1.56 -4.18
N GLY A 29 10.81 -0.24 -4.00
CA GLY A 29 11.35 0.48 -2.85
C GLY A 29 10.57 1.76 -2.57
N LEU A 30 11.09 2.59 -1.65
CA LEU A 30 10.39 3.77 -1.12
C LEU A 30 9.85 4.73 -2.18
N SER A 31 10.57 4.93 -3.28
CA SER A 31 10.19 5.84 -4.36
C SER A 31 9.31 5.20 -5.44
N THR A 32 9.11 3.88 -5.40
CA THR A 32 8.30 3.15 -6.38
C THR A 32 6.85 3.58 -6.23
N ARG A 33 6.20 3.91 -7.35
CA ARG A 33 4.75 4.17 -7.43
C ARG A 33 4.11 2.92 -8.03
N PRO A 34 3.38 2.10 -7.26
CA PRO A 34 2.82 0.87 -7.78
C PRO A 34 1.86 1.14 -8.95
N VAL A 35 0.81 1.93 -8.69
CA VAL A 35 -0.21 2.25 -9.70
C VAL A 35 0.40 3.06 -10.84
N GLY A 36 0.43 2.47 -12.03
CA GLY A 36 0.97 3.08 -13.25
C GLY A 36 2.50 3.21 -13.31
N GLY A 37 3.22 2.76 -12.28
CA GLY A 37 4.69 2.72 -12.27
C GLY A 37 5.27 1.30 -12.24
N LEU A 38 4.45 0.29 -11.97
CA LEU A 38 4.77 -1.13 -12.17
C LEU A 38 3.92 -1.70 -13.30
N GLU A 39 4.47 -2.71 -13.98
CA GLU A 39 3.83 -3.38 -15.12
C GLU A 39 2.42 -3.87 -14.74
N ASP A 40 1.41 -3.35 -15.44
CA ASP A 40 0.00 -3.68 -15.28
C ASP A 40 -0.52 -3.63 -13.83
N PHE A 41 0.14 -2.87 -12.95
CA PHE A 41 -0.35 -2.61 -11.60
C PHE A 41 -1.32 -1.42 -11.68
N ASP A 42 -2.62 -1.72 -11.63
CA ASP A 42 -3.67 -0.73 -11.80
C ASP A 42 -4.46 -0.48 -10.50
N SER A 43 -5.56 0.27 -10.63
CA SER A 43 -6.47 0.57 -9.52
C SER A 43 -7.10 -0.67 -8.88
N LEU A 44 -7.34 -1.74 -9.63
CA LEU A 44 -7.91 -2.99 -9.10
C LEU A 44 -6.87 -3.71 -8.24
N ASN A 45 -5.62 -3.79 -8.70
CA ASN A 45 -4.52 -4.29 -7.88
C ASN A 45 -4.32 -3.46 -6.60
N GLY A 46 -4.55 -2.15 -6.66
CA GLY A 46 -4.52 -1.30 -5.46
C GLY A 46 -5.57 -1.68 -4.41
N VAL A 47 -6.78 -2.07 -4.82
CA VAL A 47 -7.83 -2.54 -3.90
C VAL A 47 -7.45 -3.87 -3.27
N GLU A 48 -7.00 -4.84 -4.08
CA GLU A 48 -6.52 -6.14 -3.60
C GLU A 48 -5.37 -5.98 -2.59
N ALA A 49 -4.37 -5.16 -2.93
CA ALA A 49 -3.26 -4.84 -2.05
C ALA A 49 -3.70 -4.22 -0.72
N THR A 50 -4.77 -3.42 -0.74
CA THR A 50 -5.31 -2.78 0.48
C THR A 50 -5.88 -3.82 1.44
N VAL A 51 -6.62 -4.80 0.92
CA VAL A 51 -7.16 -5.91 1.72
C VAL A 51 -6.02 -6.74 2.30
N MET A 52 -5.03 -7.12 1.48
CA MET A 52 -3.85 -7.86 1.94
C MET A 52 -3.05 -7.09 3.01
N LEU A 53 -2.93 -5.77 2.87
CA LEU A 53 -2.26 -4.92 3.85
C LEU A 53 -3.03 -4.86 5.17
N SER A 54 -4.36 -4.74 5.11
CA SER A 54 -5.23 -4.75 6.29
C SER A 54 -5.05 -6.04 7.09
N GLU A 55 -5.09 -7.20 6.42
CA GLU A 55 -4.88 -8.51 7.02
C GLU A 55 -3.46 -8.69 7.58
N SER A 56 -2.44 -8.37 6.78
CA SER A 56 -1.03 -8.59 7.16
C SER A 56 -0.54 -7.68 8.28
N LEU A 57 -1.09 -6.46 8.39
CA LEU A 57 -0.79 -5.52 9.45
C LEU A 57 -1.69 -5.70 10.69
N GLY A 58 -2.78 -6.46 10.57
CA GLY A 58 -3.77 -6.63 11.64
C GLY A 58 -4.50 -5.32 11.98
N VAL A 59 -4.71 -4.45 10.98
CA VAL A 59 -5.34 -3.14 11.14
C VAL A 59 -6.51 -3.03 10.18
N ASN A 60 -7.58 -2.35 10.58
CA ASN A 60 -8.70 -2.09 9.69
C ASN A 60 -8.38 -0.88 8.80
N ILE A 61 -8.09 -1.11 7.51
CA ILE A 61 -7.98 -0.03 6.54
C ILE A 61 -9.39 0.17 5.95
N PRO A 62 -10.01 1.36 6.08
CA PRO A 62 -11.35 1.58 5.57
C PRO A 62 -11.46 1.26 4.07
N GLU A 63 -12.54 0.60 3.64
CA GLU A 63 -12.75 0.22 2.23
C GLU A 63 -12.84 1.42 1.28
N ASP A 64 -13.24 2.58 1.78
CA ASP A 64 -13.27 3.85 1.06
C ASP A 64 -11.90 4.53 0.99
N CYS A 65 -10.89 3.97 1.66
CA CYS A 65 -9.50 4.41 1.61
C CYS A 65 -8.69 3.50 0.69
N ASN A 66 -8.33 4.01 -0.49
CA ASN A 66 -7.27 3.42 -1.30
C ASN A 66 -5.93 4.12 -0.94
N PRO A 67 -5.03 3.48 -0.18
CA PRO A 67 -3.77 4.08 0.24
C PRO A 67 -2.79 4.25 -0.93
N PHE A 68 -3.07 3.69 -2.11
CA PHE A 68 -2.23 3.81 -3.31
C PHE A 68 -2.50 5.07 -4.14
N ILE A 69 -3.54 5.84 -3.81
CA ILE A 69 -3.91 7.08 -4.50
C ILE A 69 -4.01 8.23 -3.50
N SER A 70 -3.65 9.44 -3.94
CA SER A 70 -3.81 10.66 -3.15
C SER A 70 -5.27 10.86 -2.72
N LYS A 71 -5.48 11.57 -1.61
CA LYS A 71 -6.82 11.84 -1.04
C LYS A 71 -7.80 12.49 -2.02
N ASP A 72 -7.29 13.23 -3.01
CA ASP A 72 -8.10 13.86 -4.07
C ASP A 72 -8.35 12.93 -5.28
N GLY A 73 -7.84 11.70 -5.26
CA GLY A 73 -8.00 10.71 -6.31
C GLY A 73 -7.12 10.95 -7.55
N LYS A 74 -6.24 11.96 -7.55
CA LYS A 74 -5.61 12.46 -8.79
C LYS A 74 -4.22 11.90 -9.07
N ARG A 75 -3.56 11.29 -8.08
CA ARG A 75 -2.15 10.90 -8.21
C ARG A 75 -1.87 9.59 -7.49
N ALA A 76 -1.19 8.67 -8.17
CA ALA A 76 -0.62 7.47 -7.55
C ALA A 76 0.44 7.85 -6.50
N LEU A 77 0.41 7.18 -5.35
CA LEU A 77 1.37 7.38 -4.26
C LEU A 77 2.57 6.44 -4.39
N SER A 78 3.71 6.91 -3.91
CA SER A 78 4.91 6.07 -3.73
C SER A 78 4.77 5.19 -2.50
N VAL A 79 5.53 4.09 -2.43
CA VAL A 79 5.58 3.19 -1.25
C VAL A 79 5.78 3.96 0.06
N GLY A 80 6.66 4.96 0.08
CA GLY A 80 6.86 5.79 1.26
C GLY A 80 5.62 6.59 1.66
N GLU A 81 4.93 7.18 0.68
CA GLU A 81 3.67 7.93 0.90
C GLU A 81 2.51 7.02 1.31
N ILE A 82 2.46 5.79 0.76
CA ILE A 82 1.50 4.74 1.15
C ILE A 82 1.71 4.40 2.61
N ALA A 83 2.95 4.17 3.03
CA ALA A 83 3.28 3.84 4.41
C ALA A 83 2.95 4.99 5.39
N ASP A 84 3.19 6.25 4.99
CA ASP A 84 2.78 7.42 5.77
C ASP A 84 1.25 7.51 5.92
N THR A 85 0.53 7.21 4.84
CA THR A 85 -0.93 7.17 4.82
C THR A 85 -1.46 6.11 5.80
N ILE A 86 -0.96 4.88 5.71
CA ILE A 86 -1.32 3.79 6.63
C ILE A 86 -0.94 4.11 8.08
N SER A 87 0.27 4.65 8.31
CA SER A 87 0.72 5.04 9.65
C SER A 87 -0.22 6.05 10.32
N THR A 88 -0.76 6.99 9.54
CA THR A 88 -1.76 7.95 10.03
C THR A 88 -3.03 7.26 10.52
N TYR A 89 -3.55 6.26 9.79
CA TYR A 89 -4.75 5.52 10.19
C TYR A 89 -4.53 4.75 11.50
N ILE A 90 -3.39 4.09 11.62
CA ILE A 90 -3.03 3.32 12.81
C ILE A 90 -2.89 4.23 14.02
N GLY A 91 -2.27 5.40 13.83
CA GLY A 91 -2.18 6.43 14.86
C GLY A 91 -3.56 6.99 15.26
N SER A 92 -4.49 7.13 14.32
CA SER A 92 -5.85 7.59 14.61
C SER A 92 -6.70 6.55 15.34
N GLU A 93 -6.59 5.26 15.01
CA GLU A 93 -7.28 4.16 15.70
C GLU A 93 -6.83 4.03 17.17
N ALA A 94 -5.56 4.35 17.47
CA ALA A 94 -5.02 4.34 18.83
C ALA A 94 -5.59 5.46 19.71
N LEU A 95 -6.22 6.50 19.14
CA LEU A 95 -6.81 7.61 19.89
C LEU A 95 -8.31 7.41 20.19
N VAL A 96 -8.94 6.38 19.62
CA VAL A 96 -10.39 6.08 19.79
C VAL A 96 -10.61 4.84 20.67
N ARG A 97 -9.55 4.26 21.22
CA ARG A 97 -9.59 3.17 22.21
C ARG A 97 -9.24 3.68 23.60
#